data_AF-A0A7Z9Y5E6-F1
#
_entry.id   AF-A0A7Z9Y5E6-F1
#
_cell.length_a   1.000
_cell.length_b   1.000
_cell.length_c   1.000
_cell.angle_alpha   90.00
_cell.angle_beta   90.00
_cell.angle_gamma   90.00
#
_symmetry.space_group_name_H-M   'P 1'
#
loop_
_entity.id
_entity.type
_entity.pdbx_description
1 polymer ?
#
loop_
_entity_poly.entity_id
_entity_poly.type
_entity_poly.pdbx_seq_one_letter_code
_entity_poly.pdbx_strand_id
1 'polypeptide(L)'
;MKRVVIFISSGLAALLIILIMASALSNIGLPAHSQTVDRLSQPEKARLTEFFHVRQTLGSAVWPGWGDAGIPLVVYNETYAFLVGYPGSPPPDGWVKAPQNKQQGGPWKPVSGDTFNGQVYYRQHLPASGETPQAFTVRVGTTWAASLTTKEWMTISLTNQLRQDLPAPLRPIFPYRLAICLLIGGSDLYVTMLAHESFHAYQGIVAPERLAAAETAVRQENNYPWDDADLQAAWQTELDLLQAALAADSEGETAVIAQQFLQQRQQRRQEFGLEGALADYERQREWLEGLAKYVELEIWRRAAATPGYEPAAALAGDPDFARYAGFEKRWAQEAAQMGRMAGDEGDGRFYYSGMAQAVLLDRLLPDWKEQALADDVFLEDLLETAVAERQSGR
;
A
#
# COMPACT_ATOMS: atom_id res chain seq x y z
N MET A 1 15.52 -49.75 -9.75
CA MET A 1 14.62 -48.89 -8.95
C MET A 1 15.17 -48.54 -7.56
N LYS A 2 15.37 -49.46 -6.61
CA LYS A 2 15.81 -49.12 -5.23
C LYS A 2 17.07 -48.24 -5.12
N ARG A 3 18.12 -48.51 -5.91
CA ARG A 3 19.35 -47.69 -5.90
C ARG A 3 19.12 -46.26 -6.41
N VAL A 4 18.31 -46.09 -7.47
CA VAL A 4 17.98 -44.77 -8.03
C VAL A 4 17.17 -43.93 -7.05
N VAL A 5 16.19 -44.54 -6.36
CA VAL A 5 15.42 -43.86 -5.30
C VAL A 5 16.32 -43.43 -4.15
N ILE A 6 17.24 -44.28 -3.68
CA ILE A 6 18.20 -43.92 -2.62
C ILE A 6 19.14 -42.79 -3.07
N PHE A 7 19.65 -42.81 -4.30
CA PHE A 7 20.49 -41.74 -4.82
C PHE A 7 19.74 -40.39 -4.92
N ILE A 8 18.48 -40.40 -5.38
CA ILE A 8 17.65 -39.20 -5.45
C ILE A 8 17.34 -38.68 -4.04
N SER A 9 16.95 -39.55 -3.10
CA SER A 9 16.68 -39.17 -1.71
C SER A 9 17.91 -38.61 -1.00
N SER A 10 19.09 -39.23 -1.17
CA SER A 10 20.34 -38.75 -0.59
C SER A 10 20.80 -37.43 -1.20
N GLY A 11 20.62 -37.25 -2.51
CA GLY A 11 20.91 -35.99 -3.19
C GLY A 11 20.01 -34.84 -2.71
N LEU A 12 18.72 -35.11 -2.53
CA LEU A 12 17.77 -34.13 -1.99
C LEU A 12 18.09 -33.77 -0.54
N ALA A 13 18.42 -34.77 0.29
CA ALA A 13 18.83 -34.53 1.68
C ALA A 13 20.11 -33.68 1.77
N ALA A 14 21.12 -33.96 0.94
CA ALA A 14 22.33 -33.15 0.87
C ALA A 14 22.04 -31.71 0.44
N LEU A 15 21.16 -31.53 -0.56
CA LEU A 15 20.73 -30.20 -1.01
C LEU A 15 20.02 -29.42 0.11
N LEU A 16 19.11 -30.06 0.84
CA LEU A 16 18.41 -29.44 1.97
C LEU A 16 19.39 -28.99 3.07
N ILE A 17 20.39 -29.83 3.40
CA ILE A 17 21.43 -29.46 4.37
C ILE A 17 22.23 -28.26 3.88
N ILE A 18 22.61 -28.22 2.60
CA ILE A 18 23.32 -27.08 2.00
C ILE A 18 22.48 -25.80 2.09
N LEU A 19 21.18 -25.87 1.76
CA LEU A 19 20.28 -24.72 1.84
C LEU A 19 20.10 -24.23 3.27
N ILE A 20 19.98 -25.14 4.24
CA ILE A 20 19.90 -24.82 5.67
C ILE A 20 21.19 -24.13 6.13
N MET A 21 22.37 -24.66 5.78
CA MET A 21 23.65 -24.05 6.12
C MET A 21 23.82 -22.68 5.46
N ALA A 22 23.46 -22.54 4.19
CA ALA A 22 23.52 -21.27 3.47
C ALA A 22 22.60 -20.22 4.11
N SER A 23 21.39 -20.60 4.50
CA SER A 23 20.45 -19.75 5.23
C SER A 23 21.01 -19.34 6.60
N ALA A 24 21.53 -20.29 7.37
CA ALA A 24 22.12 -20.02 8.68
C ALA A 24 23.33 -19.07 8.59
N LEU A 25 24.23 -19.28 7.61
CA LEU A 25 25.37 -18.41 7.37
C LEU A 25 24.92 -17.00 6.93
N SER A 26 23.91 -16.90 6.07
CA SER A 26 23.31 -15.64 5.64
C SER A 26 22.72 -14.82 6.80
N ASN A 27 22.21 -15.51 7.83
CA ASN A 27 21.57 -14.91 8.99
C ASN A 27 22.55 -14.28 9.99
N ILE A 28 23.83 -14.68 9.98
CA ILE A 28 24.86 -14.14 10.90
C ILE A 28 25.04 -12.62 10.72
N GLY A 29 24.88 -12.12 9.49
CA GLY A 29 25.07 -10.71 9.15
C GLY A 29 23.76 -9.92 9.01
N LEU A 30 22.66 -10.35 9.63
CA LEU A 30 21.42 -9.58 9.58
C LEU A 30 21.53 -8.32 10.44
N PRO A 31 21.24 -7.12 9.88
CA PRO A 31 21.26 -5.89 10.64
C PRO A 31 20.17 -5.88 11.72
N ALA A 32 20.51 -5.33 12.89
CA ALA A 32 19.57 -5.10 13.99
C ALA A 32 19.11 -3.63 14.08
N HIS A 33 19.88 -2.72 13.46
CA HIS A 33 19.69 -1.27 13.47
C HIS A 33 20.11 -0.71 12.10
N SER A 34 19.55 0.44 11.73
CA SER A 34 19.92 1.16 10.52
C SER A 34 21.38 1.59 10.56
N GLN A 35 22.04 1.55 9.40
CA GLN A 35 23.44 2.00 9.31
C GLN A 35 23.57 3.51 9.53
N THR A 36 22.58 4.27 9.06
CA THR A 36 22.51 5.72 9.24
C THR A 36 21.22 6.05 9.98
N VAL A 37 21.35 6.41 11.26
CA VAL A 37 20.20 6.61 12.15
C VAL A 37 19.80 8.08 12.26
N ASP A 38 20.78 8.99 12.30
CA ASP A 38 20.52 10.39 12.65
C ASP A 38 20.16 11.25 11.42
N ARG A 39 20.30 10.73 10.21
CA ARG A 39 19.99 11.41 8.95
C ARG A 39 19.48 10.43 7.91
N LEU A 40 18.96 10.93 6.80
CA LEU A 40 18.57 10.06 5.68
C LEU A 40 19.82 9.52 4.97
N SER A 41 19.87 8.20 4.79
CA SER A 41 20.93 7.56 3.99
C SER A 41 20.82 7.94 2.51
N GLN A 42 21.90 7.81 1.74
CA GLN A 42 21.87 8.12 0.31
C GLN A 42 20.87 7.26 -0.48
N PRO A 43 20.76 5.94 -0.25
CA PRO A 43 19.72 5.13 -0.89
C PRO A 43 18.30 5.58 -0.51
N GLU A 44 18.09 5.98 0.74
CA GLU A 44 16.78 6.47 1.17
C GLU A 44 16.43 7.77 0.46
N LYS A 45 17.35 8.74 0.43
CA LYS A 45 17.14 9.99 -0.33
C LYS A 45 16.85 9.73 -1.80
N ALA A 46 17.58 8.82 -2.44
CA ALA A 46 17.33 8.47 -3.83
C ALA A 46 15.89 7.98 -4.07
N ARG A 47 15.34 7.15 -3.17
CA ARG A 47 13.95 6.67 -3.25
C ARG A 47 12.94 7.78 -3.04
N LEU A 48 13.17 8.64 -2.05
CA LEU A 48 12.28 9.80 -1.82
C LEU A 48 12.32 10.76 -3.01
N THR A 49 13.50 10.99 -3.60
CA THR A 49 13.65 11.79 -4.82
C THR A 49 12.86 11.18 -5.98
N GLU A 50 12.93 9.86 -6.17
CA GLU A 50 12.13 9.18 -7.19
C GLU A 50 10.63 9.30 -6.91
N PHE A 51 10.18 9.11 -5.67
CA PHE A 51 8.79 9.30 -5.32
C PHE A 51 8.26 10.70 -5.70
N PHE A 52 8.98 11.76 -5.34
CA PHE A 52 8.56 13.12 -5.72
C PHE A 52 8.56 13.30 -7.23
N HIS A 53 9.59 12.78 -7.93
CA HIS A 53 9.72 12.87 -9.37
C HIS A 53 8.60 12.15 -10.12
N VAL A 54 8.33 10.88 -9.79
CA VAL A 54 7.27 10.08 -10.44
C VAL A 54 5.89 10.67 -10.17
N ARG A 55 5.62 11.09 -8.93
CA ARG A 55 4.34 11.71 -8.57
C ARG A 55 4.12 13.03 -9.30
N GLN A 56 5.12 13.91 -9.34
CA GLN A 56 4.99 15.21 -10.02
C GLN A 56 4.87 15.04 -11.55
N THR A 57 5.56 14.04 -12.12
CA THR A 57 5.57 13.85 -13.57
C THR A 57 4.31 13.12 -14.07
N LEU A 58 3.83 12.12 -13.33
CA LEU A 58 2.79 11.20 -13.79
C LEU A 58 1.54 11.19 -12.89
N GLY A 59 1.59 11.76 -11.69
CA GLY A 59 0.53 11.67 -10.69
C GLY A 59 -0.79 12.27 -11.18
N SER A 60 -0.79 13.39 -11.91
CA SER A 60 -2.03 13.97 -12.46
C SER A 60 -2.67 13.11 -13.55
N ALA A 61 -1.92 12.20 -14.19
CA ALA A 61 -2.46 11.19 -15.11
C ALA A 61 -3.02 9.95 -14.38
N VAL A 62 -2.58 9.72 -13.14
CA VAL A 62 -3.14 8.68 -12.25
C VAL A 62 -4.44 9.20 -11.61
N TRP A 63 -4.38 10.38 -11.00
CA TRP A 63 -5.51 11.04 -10.36
C TRP A 63 -5.44 12.57 -10.55
N PRO A 64 -6.49 13.21 -11.11
CA PRO A 64 -6.49 14.66 -11.34
C PRO A 64 -6.15 15.47 -10.08
N GLY A 65 -5.17 16.37 -10.20
CA GLY A 65 -4.70 17.25 -9.13
C GLY A 65 -3.72 16.63 -8.12
N TRP A 66 -3.58 15.30 -8.09
CA TRP A 66 -2.69 14.64 -7.12
C TRP A 66 -1.20 14.89 -7.39
N GLY A 67 -0.79 14.95 -8.67
CA GLY A 67 0.60 15.21 -9.05
C GLY A 67 1.10 16.59 -8.62
N ASP A 68 0.21 17.58 -8.64
CA ASP A 68 0.51 18.98 -8.32
C ASP A 68 0.36 19.30 -6.82
N ALA A 69 -0.22 18.39 -6.03
CA ALA A 69 -0.46 18.60 -4.61
C ALA A 69 0.87 18.74 -3.83
N GLY A 70 0.97 19.77 -2.99
CA GLY A 70 2.13 20.03 -2.12
C GLY A 70 2.18 19.13 -0.89
N ILE A 71 2.37 17.82 -1.11
CA ILE A 71 2.36 16.79 -0.06
C ILE A 71 3.80 16.49 0.41
N PRO A 72 4.23 16.95 1.60
CA PRO A 72 5.48 16.53 2.22
C PRO A 72 5.46 15.07 2.68
N LEU A 73 6.65 14.54 2.99
CA LEU A 73 6.81 13.21 3.59
C LEU A 73 7.38 13.29 5.00
N VAL A 74 6.82 12.49 5.89
CA VAL A 74 7.38 12.13 7.20
C VAL A 74 7.87 10.68 7.13
N VAL A 75 9.15 10.45 6.91
CA VAL A 75 9.71 9.08 6.98
C VAL A 75 10.42 8.86 8.30
N TYR A 76 10.41 7.63 8.82
CA TYR A 76 11.03 7.37 10.13
C TYR A 76 11.78 6.05 10.20
N ASN A 77 12.80 6.02 11.05
CA ASN A 77 13.56 4.82 11.40
C ASN A 77 13.33 4.46 12.87
N GLU A 78 14.22 3.70 13.49
CA GLU A 78 14.10 3.27 14.89
C GLU A 78 14.19 4.40 15.92
N THR A 79 14.74 5.56 15.56
CA THR A 79 15.05 6.64 16.52
C THR A 79 14.50 8.00 16.11
N TYR A 80 14.46 8.30 14.81
CA TYR A 80 14.09 9.62 14.31
C TYR A 80 12.96 9.54 13.28
N ALA A 81 12.11 10.57 13.31
CA ALA A 81 11.28 10.95 12.18
C ALA A 81 11.97 12.08 11.40
N PHE A 82 11.84 12.05 10.08
CA PHE A 82 12.43 13.00 9.13
C PHE A 82 11.32 13.63 8.29
N LEU A 83 11.31 14.96 8.20
CA LEU A 83 10.35 15.73 7.41
C LEU A 83 11.06 16.32 6.19
N VAL A 84 10.62 15.92 4.99
CA VAL A 84 11.14 16.40 3.70
C VAL A 84 10.03 17.03 2.86
N GLY A 85 10.38 17.99 2.00
CA GLY A 85 9.44 18.64 1.09
C GLY A 85 8.41 19.57 1.77
N TYR A 86 8.62 19.91 3.03
CA TYR A 86 7.69 20.78 3.77
C TYR A 86 7.84 22.25 3.34
N PRO A 87 6.75 22.96 3.01
CA PRO A 87 6.82 24.29 2.41
C PRO A 87 7.14 25.42 3.40
N GLY A 88 6.91 25.23 4.71
CA GLY A 88 7.14 26.26 5.74
C GLY A 88 8.49 26.14 6.45
N SER A 89 9.00 27.26 6.97
CA SER A 89 10.23 27.27 7.79
C SER A 89 10.14 28.31 8.90
N PRO A 90 10.31 27.90 10.19
CA PRO A 90 10.39 26.52 10.67
C PRO A 90 9.03 25.80 10.56
N PRO A 91 9.01 24.46 10.46
CA PRO A 91 7.77 23.68 10.55
C PRO A 91 7.18 23.73 11.97
N PRO A 92 5.84 23.69 12.12
CA PRO A 92 5.18 23.52 13.42
C PRO A 92 5.60 22.22 14.10
N ASP A 93 5.67 22.24 15.44
CA ASP A 93 6.13 21.10 16.23
C ASP A 93 5.30 19.83 15.98
N GLY A 94 5.99 18.69 15.97
CA GLY A 94 5.37 17.36 15.96
C GLY A 94 4.55 17.04 14.72
N TRP A 95 3.65 16.07 14.88
CA TRP A 95 2.65 15.67 13.90
C TRP A 95 1.34 15.33 14.60
N VAL A 96 0.25 15.38 13.85
CA VAL A 96 -1.11 15.05 14.32
C VAL A 96 -1.64 13.89 13.49
N LYS A 97 -2.03 12.80 14.15
CA LYS A 97 -2.71 11.70 13.47
C LYS A 97 -4.15 12.07 13.19
N ALA A 98 -4.62 11.82 11.97
CA ALA A 98 -6.03 11.86 11.64
C ALA A 98 -6.64 10.47 11.82
N PRO A 99 -7.91 10.35 12.26
CA PRO A 99 -8.84 11.40 12.66
C PRO A 99 -8.76 11.74 14.16
N GLN A 100 -7.99 11.00 14.97
CA GLN A 100 -7.99 11.15 16.44
C GLN A 100 -7.46 12.52 16.88
N ASN A 101 -6.80 13.25 15.99
CA ASN A 101 -6.26 14.59 16.19
C ASN A 101 -5.34 14.70 17.41
N LYS A 102 -4.68 13.59 17.74
CA LYS A 102 -3.69 13.52 18.82
C LYS A 102 -2.36 14.06 18.31
N GLN A 103 -1.94 15.19 18.86
CA GLN A 103 -0.59 15.72 18.67
C GLN A 103 0.43 14.75 19.28
N GLN A 104 1.49 14.47 18.52
CA GLN A 104 2.61 13.61 18.89
C GLN A 104 3.92 14.26 18.43
N GLY A 105 5.04 13.74 18.95
CA GLY A 105 6.36 14.30 18.66
C GLY A 105 6.63 15.63 19.38
N GLY A 106 7.72 16.28 19.00
CA GLY A 106 8.17 17.57 19.51
C GLY A 106 8.80 18.43 18.40
N PRO A 107 9.69 19.37 18.76
CA PRO A 107 10.24 20.32 17.81
C PRO A 107 11.09 19.66 16.72
N TRP A 108 10.80 20.03 15.48
CA TRP A 108 11.61 19.69 14.32
C TRP A 108 12.90 20.50 14.30
N LYS A 109 14.03 19.82 14.12
CA LYS A 109 15.36 20.44 14.03
C LYS A 109 15.94 20.24 12.64
N PRO A 110 16.51 21.28 12.00
CA PRO A 110 17.26 21.10 10.76
C PRO A 110 18.33 20.03 10.89
N VAL A 111 18.51 19.20 9.88
CA VAL A 111 19.62 18.24 9.85
C VAL A 111 20.90 18.95 9.42
N SER A 112 21.75 19.30 10.38
CA SER A 112 22.97 20.07 10.13
C SER A 112 23.95 19.34 9.20
N GLY A 113 24.48 20.09 8.21
CA GLY A 113 25.50 19.59 7.29
C GLY A 113 24.97 18.60 6.26
N ASP A 114 23.65 18.48 6.10
CA ASP A 114 23.03 17.58 5.16
C ASP A 114 21.77 18.19 4.53
N THR A 115 21.47 17.82 3.29
CA THR A 115 20.32 18.34 2.53
C THR A 115 19.59 17.23 1.80
N PHE A 116 18.33 17.48 1.44
CA PHE A 116 17.53 16.64 0.57
C PHE A 116 17.13 17.45 -0.67
N ASN A 117 17.54 17.01 -1.86
CA ASN A 117 17.36 17.75 -3.12
C ASN A 117 17.78 19.24 -3.03
N GLY A 118 18.90 19.50 -2.36
CA GLY A 118 19.43 20.86 -2.15
C GLY A 118 18.66 21.71 -1.13
N GLN A 119 17.63 21.17 -0.50
CA GLN A 119 16.81 21.84 0.50
C GLN A 119 17.13 21.36 1.91
N VAL A 120 16.90 22.23 2.89
CA VAL A 120 16.91 21.87 4.30
C VAL A 120 15.77 20.90 4.56
N TYR A 121 16.05 19.83 5.29
CA TYR A 121 15.05 18.93 5.83
C TYR A 121 15.24 18.81 7.34
N TYR A 122 14.20 18.33 8.02
CA TYR A 122 14.14 18.36 9.47
C TYR A 122 14.10 16.96 10.05
N ARG A 123 14.53 16.82 11.30
CA ARG A 123 14.39 15.60 12.09
C ARG A 123 13.88 15.91 13.48
N GLN A 124 13.23 14.93 14.10
CA GLN A 124 12.95 14.92 15.52
C GLN A 124 13.11 13.50 16.07
N HIS A 125 13.43 13.38 17.35
CA HIS A 125 13.42 12.07 18.01
C HIS A 125 12.00 11.53 18.08
N LEU A 126 11.84 10.23 17.86
CA LEU A 126 10.62 9.54 18.20
C LEU A 126 10.42 9.56 19.73
N PRO A 127 9.18 9.73 20.22
CA PRO A 127 8.86 9.64 21.64
C PRO A 127 9.37 8.35 22.29
N ALA A 128 9.87 8.46 23.53
CA ALA A 128 10.32 7.29 24.30
C ALA A 128 9.19 6.29 24.62
N SER A 129 7.94 6.74 24.53
CA SER A 129 6.73 5.92 24.66
C SER A 129 6.44 5.05 23.43
N GLY A 130 7.23 5.19 22.35
CA GLY A 130 7.20 4.29 21.20
C GLY A 130 6.22 4.70 20.09
N GLU A 131 5.50 5.81 20.22
CA GLU A 131 4.62 6.28 19.15
C GLU A 131 5.45 6.71 17.92
N THR A 132 5.02 6.21 16.76
CA THR A 132 5.54 6.62 15.47
C THR A 132 4.46 7.34 14.67
N PRO A 133 4.84 8.07 13.62
CA PRO A 133 3.92 8.56 12.60
C PRO A 133 3.04 7.48 11.96
N GLN A 134 3.46 6.19 12.00
CA GLN A 134 2.82 5.04 11.34
C GLN A 134 2.84 5.13 9.80
N ALA A 135 2.60 4.01 9.13
CA ALA A 135 2.34 3.99 7.69
C ALA A 135 0.89 4.46 7.48
N PHE A 136 0.72 5.75 7.18
CA PHE A 136 -0.58 6.40 6.90
C PHE A 136 -0.35 7.87 6.48
N THR A 137 -1.38 8.72 6.60
CA THR A 137 -1.27 10.17 6.57
C THR A 137 -1.29 10.82 7.96
N VAL A 138 -0.53 11.91 8.11
CA VAL A 138 -0.49 12.77 9.30
C VAL A 138 -0.57 14.24 8.90
N ARG A 139 -0.77 15.14 9.87
CA ARG A 139 -0.63 16.59 9.65
C ARG A 139 0.56 17.15 10.41
N VAL A 140 1.35 18.00 9.76
CA VAL A 140 2.36 18.84 10.41
C VAL A 140 1.82 20.26 10.38
N GLY A 141 1.36 20.76 11.53
CA GLY A 141 0.50 21.93 11.59
C GLY A 141 -0.80 21.70 10.82
N THR A 142 -1.05 22.53 9.80
CA THR A 142 -2.22 22.40 8.92
C THR A 142 -1.95 21.61 7.64
N THR A 143 -0.69 21.24 7.38
CA THR A 143 -0.29 20.59 6.13
C THR A 143 -0.36 19.08 6.26
N TRP A 144 -1.12 18.43 5.37
CA TRP A 144 -1.16 16.98 5.25
C TRP A 144 0.16 16.44 4.70
N ALA A 145 0.67 15.39 5.32
CA ALA A 145 1.89 14.69 4.95
C ALA A 145 1.61 13.19 4.83
N ALA A 146 2.29 12.54 3.91
CA ALA A 146 2.37 11.08 3.91
C ALA A 146 3.44 10.62 4.89
N SER A 147 3.24 9.44 5.45
CA SER A 147 4.14 8.87 6.44
C SER A 147 4.40 7.40 6.18
N LEU A 148 5.67 7.01 6.23
CA LEU A 148 6.10 5.62 6.07
C LEU A 148 7.42 5.37 6.81
N THR A 149 7.67 4.12 7.20
CA THR A 149 9.02 3.74 7.65
C THR A 149 10.03 3.87 6.51
N THR A 150 11.27 4.25 6.81
CA THR A 150 12.37 4.13 5.82
C THR A 150 12.51 2.67 5.37
N LYS A 151 12.88 2.42 4.11
CA LYS A 151 12.93 1.05 3.55
C LYS A 151 13.87 0.13 4.35
N GLU A 152 15.01 0.66 4.78
CA GLU A 152 15.97 -0.07 5.60
C GLU A 152 15.35 -0.47 6.95
N TRP A 153 14.73 0.48 7.65
CA TRP A 153 14.12 0.19 8.94
C TRP A 153 12.93 -0.76 8.81
N MET A 154 12.11 -0.61 7.76
CA MET A 154 11.02 -1.55 7.44
C MET A 154 11.54 -2.99 7.29
N THR A 155 12.67 -3.16 6.59
CA THR A 155 13.36 -4.44 6.41
C THR A 155 13.84 -5.03 7.73
N ILE A 156 14.46 -4.21 8.58
CA ILE A 156 14.98 -4.62 9.88
C ILE A 156 13.83 -4.96 10.84
N SER A 157 12.81 -4.11 10.94
CA SER A 157 11.70 -4.30 11.86
C SER A 157 10.90 -5.56 11.52
N LEU A 158 10.60 -5.79 10.23
CA LEU A 158 9.90 -7.00 9.79
C LEU A 158 10.75 -8.27 10.03
N THR A 159 12.05 -8.20 9.78
CA THR A 159 12.97 -9.32 10.09
C THR A 159 12.93 -9.66 11.58
N ASN A 160 12.95 -8.64 12.44
CA ASN A 160 12.92 -8.82 13.88
C ASN A 160 11.58 -9.37 14.37
N GLN A 161 10.47 -8.91 13.81
CA GLN A 161 9.13 -9.43 14.10
C GLN A 161 9.02 -10.91 13.73
N LEU A 162 9.34 -11.29 12.48
CA LEU A 162 9.34 -12.70 12.06
C LEU A 162 10.22 -13.57 12.95
N ARG A 163 11.39 -13.07 13.36
CA ARG A 163 12.30 -13.82 14.25
C ARG A 163 11.68 -14.06 15.64
N GLN A 164 10.91 -13.11 16.16
CA GLN A 164 10.24 -13.24 17.45
C GLN A 164 9.11 -14.27 17.39
N ASP A 165 8.33 -14.25 16.31
CA ASP A 165 7.18 -15.14 16.08
C ASP A 165 7.61 -16.59 15.76
N LEU A 166 8.80 -16.78 15.20
CA LEU A 166 9.31 -18.12 14.88
C LEU A 166 9.69 -18.93 16.13
N PRO A 167 9.37 -20.25 16.17
CA PRO A 167 9.88 -21.17 17.18
C PRO A 167 11.40 -21.16 17.26
N ALA A 168 11.95 -21.23 18.47
CA ALA A 168 13.40 -21.10 18.72
C ALA A 168 14.32 -21.97 17.83
N PRO A 169 13.99 -23.24 17.50
CA PRO A 169 14.83 -24.07 16.62
C PRO A 169 14.88 -23.58 15.16
N LEU A 170 13.84 -22.88 14.69
CA LEU A 170 13.74 -22.39 13.31
C LEU A 170 14.43 -21.05 13.12
N ARG A 171 14.50 -20.22 14.17
CA ARG A 171 15.09 -18.87 14.12
C ARG A 171 16.45 -18.79 13.44
N PRO A 172 17.45 -19.67 13.69
CA PRO A 172 18.76 -19.55 13.06
C PRO A 172 18.77 -19.98 11.59
N ILE A 173 17.86 -20.84 11.14
CA ILE A 173 17.88 -21.45 9.80
C ILE A 173 16.81 -20.90 8.85
N PHE A 174 15.89 -20.09 9.35
CA PHE A 174 14.85 -19.46 8.53
C PHE A 174 15.46 -18.49 7.51
N PRO A 175 15.06 -18.52 6.23
CA PRO A 175 15.69 -17.72 5.17
C PRO A 175 15.16 -16.27 5.17
N TYR A 176 15.48 -15.47 6.20
CA TYR A 176 14.91 -14.11 6.36
C TYR A 176 15.14 -13.23 5.13
N ARG A 177 16.34 -13.21 4.54
CA ARG A 177 16.61 -12.36 3.37
C ARG A 177 15.68 -12.66 2.19
N LEU A 178 15.39 -13.95 1.96
CA LEU A 178 14.47 -14.36 0.90
C LEU A 178 13.03 -14.00 1.27
N ALA A 179 12.61 -14.31 2.51
CA ALA A 179 11.27 -13.99 2.98
C ALA A 179 10.98 -12.49 2.90
N ILE A 180 11.92 -11.65 3.35
CA ILE A 180 11.77 -10.19 3.32
C ILE A 180 11.82 -9.65 1.88
N CYS A 181 12.67 -10.20 1.02
CA CYS A 181 12.65 -9.87 -0.41
C CYS A 181 11.28 -10.14 -1.06
N LEU A 182 10.59 -11.21 -0.65
CA LEU A 182 9.24 -11.53 -1.12
C LEU A 182 8.15 -10.64 -0.51
N LEU A 183 8.31 -10.18 0.73
CA LEU A 183 7.30 -9.40 1.45
C LEU A 183 7.40 -7.89 1.21
N ILE A 184 8.60 -7.31 1.28
CA ILE A 184 8.82 -5.86 1.12
C ILE A 184 9.11 -5.49 -0.34
N GLY A 185 9.68 -6.41 -1.10
CA GLY A 185 10.05 -6.18 -2.49
C GLY A 185 11.19 -5.18 -2.69
N GLY A 186 11.29 -4.68 -3.93
CA GLY A 186 12.33 -3.77 -4.38
C GLY A 186 12.05 -2.30 -4.07
N SER A 187 12.91 -1.42 -4.59
CA SER A 187 12.73 0.02 -4.45
C SER A 187 11.52 0.54 -5.24
N ASP A 188 11.11 -0.16 -6.31
CA ASP A 188 9.86 0.15 -7.04
C ASP A 188 8.64 0.07 -6.13
N LEU A 189 8.50 -1.05 -5.39
CA LEU A 189 7.39 -1.26 -4.47
C LEU A 189 7.41 -0.26 -3.32
N TYR A 190 8.58 0.03 -2.76
CA TYR A 190 8.71 1.04 -1.72
C TYR A 190 8.27 2.43 -2.20
N VAL A 191 8.66 2.83 -3.42
CA VAL A 191 8.25 4.12 -4.01
C VAL A 191 6.74 4.15 -4.24
N THR A 192 6.13 3.05 -4.68
CA THR A 192 4.67 3.00 -4.90
C THR A 192 3.88 2.90 -3.58
N MET A 193 4.46 2.33 -2.51
CA MET A 193 3.89 2.43 -1.16
C MET A 193 3.90 3.86 -0.66
N LEU A 194 4.96 4.65 -0.92
CA LEU A 194 4.92 6.09 -0.64
C LEU A 194 3.81 6.80 -1.43
N ALA A 195 3.50 6.35 -2.65
CA ALA A 195 2.35 6.85 -3.42
C ALA A 195 1.01 6.48 -2.79
N HIS A 196 0.85 5.27 -2.25
CA HIS A 196 -0.32 4.86 -1.46
C HIS A 196 -0.54 5.84 -0.29
N GLU A 197 0.47 6.03 0.55
CA GLU A 197 0.36 6.94 1.70
C GLU A 197 0.15 8.40 1.29
N SER A 198 0.79 8.81 0.18
CA SER A 198 0.59 10.15 -0.39
C SER A 198 -0.81 10.35 -0.93
N PHE A 199 -1.51 9.28 -1.32
CA PHE A 199 -2.89 9.41 -1.76
C PHE A 199 -3.85 9.59 -0.58
N HIS A 200 -3.59 8.96 0.58
CA HIS A 200 -4.32 9.28 1.81
C HIS A 200 -4.15 10.74 2.23
N ALA A 201 -2.94 11.28 2.11
CA ALA A 201 -2.72 12.71 2.35
C ALA A 201 -3.51 13.59 1.37
N TYR A 202 -3.63 13.17 0.10
CA TYR A 202 -4.43 13.86 -0.90
C TYR A 202 -5.93 13.79 -0.59
N GLN A 203 -6.45 12.62 -0.19
CA GLN A 203 -7.82 12.46 0.32
C GLN A 203 -8.08 13.41 1.49
N GLY A 204 -7.13 13.56 2.41
CA GLY A 204 -7.23 14.53 3.51
C GLY A 204 -7.22 16.01 3.07
N ILE A 205 -6.54 16.33 1.96
CA ILE A 205 -6.52 17.68 1.39
C ILE A 205 -7.86 18.03 0.75
N VAL A 206 -8.41 17.13 -0.06
CA VAL A 206 -9.57 17.45 -0.92
C VAL A 206 -10.91 17.03 -0.32
N ALA A 207 -10.92 16.03 0.57
CA ALA A 207 -12.12 15.47 1.20
C ALA A 207 -11.88 15.14 2.69
N PRO A 208 -11.51 16.13 3.54
CA PRO A 208 -11.14 15.88 4.94
C PRO A 208 -12.27 15.28 5.79
N GLU A 209 -13.52 15.69 5.55
CA GLU A 209 -14.69 15.15 6.27
C GLU A 209 -14.94 13.69 5.90
N ARG A 210 -14.78 13.36 4.63
CA ARG A 210 -14.88 11.99 4.12
C ARG A 210 -13.78 11.08 4.66
N LEU A 211 -12.52 11.55 4.67
CA LEU A 211 -11.43 10.83 5.32
C LEU A 211 -11.73 10.56 6.80
N ALA A 212 -12.28 11.55 7.52
CA ALA A 212 -12.66 11.37 8.92
C ALA A 212 -13.82 10.38 9.11
N ALA A 213 -14.79 10.37 8.19
CA ALA A 213 -15.88 9.39 8.18
C ALA A 213 -15.35 7.97 7.95
N ALA A 214 -14.44 7.80 6.97
CA ALA A 214 -13.87 6.51 6.65
C ALA A 214 -13.06 5.91 7.79
N GLU A 215 -12.26 6.73 8.45
CA GLU A 215 -11.48 6.33 9.62
C GLU A 215 -12.37 6.08 10.86
N THR A 216 -13.49 6.79 10.98
CA THR A 216 -14.46 6.55 12.06
C THR A 216 -15.18 5.21 11.86
N ALA A 217 -15.37 4.78 10.61
CA ALA A 217 -16.07 3.54 10.28
C ALA A 217 -15.37 2.29 10.84
N VAL A 218 -14.05 2.33 11.06
CA VAL A 218 -13.26 1.25 11.71
C VAL A 218 -13.82 0.82 13.06
N ARG A 219 -14.63 1.65 13.73
CA ARG A 219 -15.34 1.24 14.96
C ARG A 219 -16.28 0.05 14.77
N GLN A 220 -16.68 -0.26 13.54
CA GLN A 220 -17.51 -1.41 13.19
C GLN A 220 -16.71 -2.70 12.96
N GLU A 221 -15.38 -2.64 12.91
CA GLU A 221 -14.51 -3.79 12.65
C GLU A 221 -14.82 -4.97 13.60
N ASN A 222 -14.99 -4.72 14.90
CA ASN A 222 -15.32 -5.75 15.89
C ASN A 222 -16.76 -6.29 15.78
N ASN A 223 -17.65 -5.57 15.09
CA ASN A 223 -19.02 -6.00 14.85
C ASN A 223 -19.16 -6.74 13.51
N TYR A 224 -18.11 -6.74 12.69
CA TYR A 224 -18.11 -7.38 11.39
C TYR A 224 -17.95 -8.91 11.57
N PRO A 225 -18.77 -9.75 10.92
CA PRO A 225 -18.77 -11.21 11.15
C PRO A 225 -17.63 -11.93 10.42
N TRP A 226 -16.38 -11.63 10.78
CA TRP A 226 -15.18 -12.15 10.11
C TRP A 226 -15.12 -13.68 10.02
N ASP A 227 -15.52 -14.36 11.09
CA ASP A 227 -15.39 -15.82 11.27
C ASP A 227 -16.56 -16.63 10.68
N ASP A 228 -17.57 -15.97 10.10
CA ASP A 228 -18.70 -16.67 9.50
C ASP A 228 -18.28 -17.30 8.15
N ALA A 229 -18.24 -18.64 8.12
CA ALA A 229 -17.75 -19.38 6.96
C ALA A 229 -18.63 -19.20 5.71
N ASP A 230 -19.95 -19.06 5.88
CA ASP A 230 -20.87 -18.86 4.76
C ASP A 230 -20.72 -17.43 4.21
N LEU A 231 -20.49 -16.44 5.10
CA LEU A 231 -20.16 -15.08 4.69
C LEU A 231 -18.82 -15.02 3.94
N GLN A 232 -17.80 -15.74 4.41
CA GLN A 232 -16.51 -15.83 3.72
C GLN A 232 -16.67 -16.44 2.31
N ALA A 233 -17.50 -17.48 2.16
CA ALA A 233 -17.80 -18.07 0.85
C ALA A 233 -18.55 -17.09 -0.07
N ALA A 234 -19.50 -16.31 0.48
CA ALA A 234 -20.19 -15.27 -0.27
C ALA A 234 -19.24 -14.14 -0.70
N TRP A 235 -18.28 -13.76 0.15
CA TRP A 235 -17.19 -12.83 -0.18
C TRP A 235 -16.27 -13.38 -1.27
N GLN A 236 -15.90 -14.66 -1.20
CA GLN A 236 -15.09 -15.30 -2.23
C GLN A 236 -15.76 -15.19 -3.60
N THR A 237 -17.09 -15.37 -3.65
CA THR A 237 -17.86 -15.20 -4.88
C THR A 237 -17.77 -13.77 -5.43
N GLU A 238 -17.82 -12.74 -4.58
CA GLU A 238 -17.60 -11.35 -5.03
C GLU A 238 -16.20 -11.13 -5.60
N LEU A 239 -15.17 -11.61 -4.91
CA LEU A 239 -13.78 -11.43 -5.32
C LEU A 239 -13.48 -12.18 -6.62
N ASP A 240 -14.07 -13.37 -6.82
CA ASP A 240 -13.97 -14.12 -8.07
C ASP A 240 -14.64 -13.39 -9.23
N LEU A 241 -15.81 -12.77 -9.00
CA LEU A 241 -16.51 -11.94 -10.00
C LEU A 241 -15.69 -10.70 -10.35
N LEU A 242 -15.13 -10.01 -9.38
CA LEU A 242 -14.23 -8.86 -9.62
C LEU A 242 -12.99 -9.29 -10.42
N GLN A 243 -12.36 -10.41 -10.05
CA GLN A 243 -11.22 -10.95 -10.79
C GLN A 243 -11.59 -11.30 -12.24
N ALA A 244 -12.75 -11.90 -12.46
CA ALA A 244 -13.26 -12.22 -13.79
C ALA A 244 -13.56 -10.94 -14.61
N ALA A 245 -14.15 -9.91 -13.99
CA ALA A 245 -14.41 -8.62 -14.64
C ALA A 245 -13.11 -7.91 -15.07
N LEU A 246 -12.07 -7.97 -14.22
CA LEU A 246 -10.74 -7.42 -14.56
C LEU A 246 -10.07 -8.16 -15.72
N ALA A 247 -10.36 -9.45 -15.90
CA ALA A 247 -9.81 -10.28 -16.97
C ALA A 247 -10.64 -10.27 -18.27
N ALA A 248 -11.83 -9.66 -18.27
CA ALA A 248 -12.75 -9.66 -19.41
C ALA A 248 -12.17 -8.92 -20.63
N ASP A 249 -12.48 -9.39 -21.84
CA ASP A 249 -11.87 -8.87 -23.08
C ASP A 249 -12.57 -7.60 -23.61
N SER A 250 -13.82 -7.37 -23.23
CA SER A 250 -14.61 -6.22 -23.70
C SER A 250 -15.28 -5.43 -22.57
N GLU A 251 -15.60 -4.16 -22.84
CA GLU A 251 -16.39 -3.33 -21.92
C GLU A 251 -17.78 -3.93 -21.66
N GLY A 252 -18.40 -4.53 -22.69
CA GLY A 252 -19.71 -5.18 -22.55
C GLY A 252 -19.68 -6.39 -21.64
N GLU A 253 -18.69 -7.28 -21.80
CA GLU A 253 -18.48 -8.41 -20.90
C GLU A 253 -18.15 -7.95 -19.48
N THR A 254 -17.29 -6.94 -19.35
CA THR A 254 -16.94 -6.34 -18.06
C THR A 254 -18.18 -5.81 -17.35
N ALA A 255 -19.07 -5.09 -18.05
CA ALA A 255 -20.29 -4.55 -17.47
C ALA A 255 -21.26 -5.64 -17.01
N VAL A 256 -21.36 -6.76 -17.75
CA VAL A 256 -22.20 -7.91 -17.35
C VAL A 256 -21.67 -8.55 -16.07
N ILE A 257 -20.36 -8.78 -15.97
CA ILE A 257 -19.78 -9.40 -14.77
C ILE A 257 -19.81 -8.43 -13.58
N ALA A 258 -19.56 -7.13 -13.81
CA ALA A 258 -19.71 -6.09 -12.78
C ALA A 258 -21.16 -6.03 -12.23
N GLN A 259 -22.17 -6.23 -13.08
CA GLN A 259 -23.56 -6.35 -12.61
C GLN A 259 -23.76 -7.56 -11.71
N GLN A 260 -23.18 -8.72 -12.06
CA GLN A 260 -23.27 -9.93 -11.24
C GLN A 260 -22.60 -9.71 -9.88
N PHE A 261 -21.47 -9.03 -9.84
CA PHE A 261 -20.80 -8.62 -8.61
C PHE A 261 -21.71 -7.75 -7.73
N LEU A 262 -22.33 -6.70 -8.29
CA LEU A 262 -23.23 -5.81 -7.54
C LEU A 262 -24.45 -6.57 -6.98
N GLN A 263 -25.02 -7.49 -7.76
CA GLN A 263 -26.12 -8.36 -7.32
C GLN A 263 -25.70 -9.30 -6.20
N GLN A 264 -24.54 -9.97 -6.34
CA GLN A 264 -23.97 -10.84 -5.32
C GLN A 264 -23.74 -10.08 -4.00
N ARG A 265 -23.23 -8.85 -4.10
CA ARG A 265 -23.01 -7.97 -2.95
C ARG A 265 -24.30 -7.61 -2.24
N GLN A 266 -25.31 -7.18 -2.98
CA GLN A 266 -26.61 -6.88 -2.41
C GLN A 266 -27.20 -8.11 -1.71
N GLN A 267 -27.14 -9.28 -2.35
CA GLN A 267 -27.64 -10.52 -1.78
C GLN A 267 -26.88 -10.89 -0.49
N ARG A 268 -25.54 -10.85 -0.50
CA ARG A 268 -24.71 -11.12 0.68
C ARG A 268 -25.07 -10.19 1.83
N ARG A 269 -25.16 -8.88 1.58
CA ARG A 269 -25.48 -7.93 2.65
C ARG A 269 -26.86 -8.19 3.26
N GLN A 270 -27.85 -8.55 2.45
CA GLN A 270 -29.20 -8.90 2.94
C GLN A 270 -29.21 -10.22 3.75
N GLU A 271 -28.57 -11.26 3.23
CA GLU A 271 -28.55 -12.60 3.84
C GLU A 271 -27.87 -12.59 5.22
N PHE A 272 -26.78 -11.83 5.35
CA PHE A 272 -25.99 -11.75 6.58
C PHE A 272 -26.29 -10.52 7.43
N GLY A 273 -27.31 -9.73 7.09
CA GLY A 273 -27.75 -8.57 7.86
C GLY A 273 -26.70 -7.46 7.97
N LEU A 274 -25.88 -7.26 6.94
CA LEU A 274 -24.82 -6.25 6.88
C LEU A 274 -25.32 -4.86 6.45
N GLU A 275 -26.59 -4.54 6.70
CA GLU A 275 -27.19 -3.27 6.30
C GLU A 275 -26.75 -2.11 7.20
N GLY A 276 -26.94 -0.87 6.71
CA GLY A 276 -26.60 0.34 7.46
C GLY A 276 -25.10 0.45 7.74
N ALA A 277 -24.73 0.49 9.02
CA ALA A 277 -23.36 0.81 9.46
C ALA A 277 -22.30 -0.21 8.99
N LEU A 278 -22.65 -1.48 8.77
CA LEU A 278 -21.70 -2.50 8.30
C LEU A 278 -21.48 -2.38 6.78
N ALA A 279 -22.52 -2.10 5.99
CA ALA A 279 -22.36 -1.75 4.57
C ALA A 279 -21.57 -0.45 4.40
N ASP A 280 -21.85 0.56 5.23
CA ASP A 280 -21.07 1.80 5.27
C ASP A 280 -19.61 1.53 5.59
N TYR A 281 -19.33 0.64 6.54
CA TYR A 281 -17.96 0.24 6.84
C TYR A 281 -17.24 -0.32 5.62
N GLU A 282 -17.84 -1.29 4.90
CA GLU A 282 -17.24 -1.83 3.66
C GLU A 282 -16.97 -0.71 2.64
N ARG A 283 -18.00 0.10 2.34
CA ARG A 283 -17.92 1.20 1.38
C ARG A 283 -16.82 2.21 1.70
N GLN A 284 -16.68 2.53 2.99
CA GLN A 284 -15.69 3.49 3.47
C GLN A 284 -14.27 2.94 3.41
N ARG A 285 -14.06 1.67 3.78
CA ARG A 285 -12.74 1.03 3.67
C ARG A 285 -12.33 0.85 2.21
N GLU A 286 -13.25 0.47 1.34
CA GLU A 286 -13.00 0.37 -0.11
C GLU A 286 -12.64 1.73 -0.73
N TRP A 287 -13.33 2.80 -0.32
CA TRP A 287 -13.00 4.15 -0.76
C TRP A 287 -11.62 4.60 -0.24
N LEU A 288 -11.31 4.35 1.04
CA LEU A 288 -10.07 4.81 1.64
C LEU A 288 -8.88 4.01 1.11
N GLU A 289 -8.86 2.72 1.39
CA GLU A 289 -7.73 1.83 1.15
C GLU A 289 -7.69 1.31 -0.28
N GLY A 290 -8.86 1.01 -0.85
CA GLY A 290 -8.95 0.51 -2.22
C GLY A 290 -8.52 1.55 -3.25
N LEU A 291 -8.87 2.82 -3.06
CA LEU A 291 -8.37 3.89 -3.94
C LEU A 291 -6.87 4.14 -3.79
N ALA A 292 -6.34 4.10 -2.56
CA ALA A 292 -4.90 4.23 -2.35
C ALA A 292 -4.14 3.06 -2.98
N LYS A 293 -4.68 1.84 -2.88
CA LYS A 293 -4.13 0.64 -3.54
C LYS A 293 -4.21 0.72 -5.06
N TYR A 294 -5.30 1.27 -5.60
CA TYR A 294 -5.39 1.59 -7.02
C TYR A 294 -4.28 2.56 -7.45
N VAL A 295 -4.06 3.65 -6.70
CA VAL A 295 -3.00 4.62 -7.01
C VAL A 295 -1.60 4.01 -6.91
N GLU A 296 -1.34 3.13 -5.93
CA GLU A 296 -0.08 2.36 -5.81
C GLU A 296 0.24 1.63 -7.12
N LEU A 297 -0.73 0.90 -7.67
CA LEU A 297 -0.53 0.08 -8.88
C LEU A 297 -0.55 0.94 -10.15
N GLU A 298 -1.42 1.94 -10.21
CA GLU A 298 -1.58 2.77 -11.39
C GLU A 298 -0.36 3.66 -11.62
N ILE A 299 0.28 4.21 -10.59
CA ILE A 299 1.52 4.99 -10.76
C ILE A 299 2.67 4.10 -11.27
N TRP A 300 2.76 2.86 -10.81
CA TRP A 300 3.71 1.88 -11.34
C TRP A 300 3.43 1.63 -12.83
N ARG A 301 2.16 1.34 -13.19
CA ARG A 301 1.75 1.10 -14.57
C ARG A 301 2.12 2.28 -15.47
N ARG A 302 1.81 3.51 -15.05
CA ARG A 302 2.14 4.72 -15.80
C ARG A 302 3.64 4.89 -15.97
N ALA A 303 4.43 4.68 -14.93
CA ALA A 303 5.88 4.77 -15.01
C ALA A 303 6.48 3.71 -15.96
N ALA A 304 5.92 2.50 -15.99
CA ALA A 304 6.33 1.43 -16.89
C ALA A 304 5.91 1.66 -18.35
N ALA A 305 4.72 2.26 -18.57
CA ALA A 305 4.10 2.35 -19.89
C ALA A 305 4.29 3.69 -20.60
N THR A 306 4.62 4.78 -19.89
CA THR A 306 4.71 6.12 -20.48
C THR A 306 6.01 6.29 -21.27
N PRO A 307 5.94 6.49 -22.60
CA PRO A 307 7.15 6.71 -23.40
C PRO A 307 7.90 7.97 -22.94
N GLY A 308 9.20 7.84 -22.68
CA GLY A 308 10.06 8.97 -22.29
C GLY A 308 10.01 9.34 -20.80
N TYR A 309 9.27 8.61 -19.97
CA TYR A 309 9.47 8.71 -18.52
C TYR A 309 10.83 8.13 -18.15
N GLU A 310 11.67 8.95 -17.52
CA GLU A 310 12.98 8.54 -16.97
C GLU A 310 12.96 8.73 -15.46
N PRO A 311 13.27 7.68 -14.67
CA PRO A 311 13.44 7.81 -13.22
C PRO A 311 14.51 8.85 -12.84
N ALA A 312 14.40 9.39 -11.64
CA ALA A 312 15.37 10.28 -11.05
C ALA A 312 16.77 9.66 -11.06
N ALA A 313 17.75 10.41 -11.57
CA ALA A 313 19.13 9.96 -11.70
C ALA A 313 19.74 9.48 -10.37
N ALA A 314 19.27 10.01 -9.24
CA ALA A 314 19.70 9.61 -7.90
C ALA A 314 19.43 8.12 -7.60
N LEU A 315 18.37 7.54 -8.18
CA LEU A 315 17.99 6.13 -7.96
C LEU A 315 18.59 5.17 -8.99
N ALA A 316 19.26 5.67 -10.03
CA ALA A 316 19.81 4.86 -11.11
C ALA A 316 20.82 3.79 -10.65
N GLY A 317 21.49 4.01 -9.51
CA GLY A 317 22.47 3.07 -8.94
C GLY A 317 21.92 2.14 -7.86
N ASP A 318 20.62 2.19 -7.55
CA ASP A 318 20.02 1.30 -6.54
C ASP A 318 19.83 -0.12 -7.14
N PRO A 319 20.50 -1.15 -6.60
CA PRO A 319 20.39 -2.51 -7.13
C PRO A 319 19.00 -3.15 -6.96
N ASP A 320 18.17 -2.59 -6.07
CA ASP A 320 16.81 -3.07 -5.82
C ASP A 320 15.76 -2.35 -6.71
N PHE A 321 16.18 -1.44 -7.60
CA PHE A 321 15.28 -0.69 -8.46
C PHE A 321 15.25 -1.25 -9.88
N ALA A 322 14.10 -1.81 -10.27
CA ALA A 322 13.86 -2.43 -11.57
C ALA A 322 13.26 -1.45 -12.60
N ARG A 323 13.20 -0.15 -12.30
CA ARG A 323 12.69 0.90 -13.20
C ARG A 323 11.29 0.59 -13.71
N TYR A 324 10.45 0.07 -12.81
CA TYR A 324 9.07 -0.31 -13.03
C TYR A 324 8.83 -1.43 -14.05
N ALA A 325 9.88 -2.03 -14.62
CA ALA A 325 9.76 -3.06 -15.66
C ALA A 325 9.00 -4.34 -15.21
N GLY A 326 8.87 -4.55 -13.90
CA GLY A 326 8.14 -5.68 -13.31
C GLY A 326 6.62 -5.53 -13.22
N PHE A 327 6.01 -4.49 -13.80
CA PHE A 327 4.59 -4.19 -13.60
C PHE A 327 3.66 -5.37 -13.93
N GLU A 328 3.77 -5.98 -15.10
CA GLU A 328 2.88 -7.09 -15.51
C GLU A 328 2.92 -8.27 -14.53
N LYS A 329 4.11 -8.59 -14.03
CA LYS A 329 4.28 -9.63 -13.01
C LYS A 329 3.62 -9.21 -11.69
N ARG A 330 3.80 -7.95 -11.28
CA ARG A 330 3.20 -7.39 -10.06
C ARG A 330 1.67 -7.40 -10.18
N TRP A 331 1.11 -6.94 -11.28
CA TRP A 331 -0.33 -6.95 -11.54
C TRP A 331 -0.91 -8.37 -11.45
N ALA A 332 -0.28 -9.34 -12.12
CA ALA A 332 -0.73 -10.73 -12.05
C ALA A 332 -0.69 -11.31 -10.62
N GLN A 333 0.30 -10.91 -9.82
CA GLN A 333 0.40 -11.32 -8.41
C GLN A 333 -0.72 -10.69 -7.57
N GLU A 334 -1.02 -9.40 -7.75
CA GLU A 334 -2.08 -8.70 -7.04
C GLU A 334 -3.47 -9.24 -7.41
N ALA A 335 -3.73 -9.44 -8.71
CA ALA A 335 -4.97 -10.06 -9.17
C ALA A 335 -5.15 -11.49 -8.63
N ALA A 336 -4.07 -12.27 -8.53
CA ALA A 336 -4.13 -13.60 -7.91
C ALA A 336 -4.27 -13.55 -6.38
N GLN A 337 -3.75 -12.51 -5.73
CA GLN A 337 -3.85 -12.33 -4.27
C GLN A 337 -5.28 -11.96 -3.86
N MET A 338 -5.98 -11.15 -4.65
CA MET A 338 -7.39 -10.80 -4.45
C MET A 338 -8.25 -12.03 -4.17
N GLY A 339 -8.15 -13.07 -5.00
CA GLY A 339 -8.91 -14.32 -4.84
C GLY A 339 -8.55 -15.14 -3.60
N ARG A 340 -7.61 -14.68 -2.74
CA ARG A 340 -7.25 -15.32 -1.46
C ARG A 340 -7.65 -14.50 -0.23
N MET A 341 -8.28 -13.34 -0.41
CA MET A 341 -8.57 -12.41 0.68
C MET A 341 -9.92 -12.64 1.36
N ALA A 342 -10.76 -13.53 0.84
CA ALA A 342 -12.07 -13.80 1.41
C ALA A 342 -12.05 -14.29 2.87
N GLY A 343 -10.94 -14.87 3.33
CA GLY A 343 -10.74 -15.30 4.73
C GLY A 343 -9.83 -14.37 5.55
N ASP A 344 -9.38 -13.24 4.99
CA ASP A 344 -8.55 -12.28 5.71
C ASP A 344 -9.41 -11.55 6.78
N GLU A 345 -8.93 -11.52 8.02
CA GLU A 345 -9.61 -10.89 9.18
C GLU A 345 -9.26 -9.40 9.33
N GLY A 346 -8.90 -8.72 8.24
CA GLY A 346 -8.57 -7.31 8.23
C GLY A 346 -9.00 -6.62 6.95
N ASP A 347 -8.35 -5.50 6.64
CA ASP A 347 -8.71 -4.68 5.49
C ASP A 347 -8.39 -5.32 4.13
N GLY A 348 -7.72 -6.48 4.08
CA GLY A 348 -7.30 -7.10 2.81
C GLY A 348 -8.43 -7.21 1.80
N ARG A 349 -9.64 -7.59 2.23
CA ARG A 349 -10.83 -7.65 1.36
C ARG A 349 -11.16 -6.30 0.72
N PHE A 350 -11.08 -5.22 1.50
CA PHE A 350 -11.44 -3.87 1.07
C PHE A 350 -10.37 -3.21 0.20
N TYR A 351 -9.09 -3.49 0.46
CA TYR A 351 -7.98 -3.07 -0.41
C TYR A 351 -8.20 -3.59 -1.83
N TYR A 352 -8.47 -4.89 -1.97
CA TYR A 352 -8.58 -5.51 -3.29
C TYR A 352 -9.92 -5.25 -3.95
N SER A 353 -11.04 -5.28 -3.22
CA SER A 353 -12.36 -5.00 -3.81
C SER A 353 -12.52 -3.53 -4.23
N GLY A 354 -12.04 -2.57 -3.43
CA GLY A 354 -12.04 -1.17 -3.81
C GLY A 354 -11.06 -0.87 -4.96
N MET A 355 -9.86 -1.48 -4.97
CA MET A 355 -8.93 -1.37 -6.10
C MET A 355 -9.53 -1.93 -7.38
N ALA A 356 -10.17 -3.11 -7.33
CA ALA A 356 -10.82 -3.71 -8.48
C ALA A 356 -11.92 -2.79 -9.03
N GLN A 357 -12.81 -2.28 -8.17
CA GLN A 357 -13.86 -1.36 -8.59
C GLN A 357 -13.28 -0.11 -9.28
N ALA A 358 -12.21 0.49 -8.75
CA ALA A 358 -11.55 1.64 -9.38
C ALA A 358 -10.98 1.32 -10.77
N VAL A 359 -10.37 0.14 -10.96
CA VAL A 359 -9.88 -0.31 -12.28
C VAL A 359 -11.04 -0.58 -13.25
N LEU A 360 -12.16 -1.14 -12.76
CA LEU A 360 -13.36 -1.33 -13.58
C LEU A 360 -13.97 0.01 -13.99
N LEU A 361 -13.98 1.00 -13.09
CA LEU A 361 -14.47 2.35 -13.39
C LEU A 361 -13.63 3.06 -14.44
N ASP A 362 -12.30 2.90 -14.43
CA ASP A 362 -11.43 3.40 -15.52
C ASP A 362 -11.84 2.90 -16.90
N ARG A 363 -12.43 1.71 -16.98
CA ARG A 363 -12.89 1.09 -18.23
C ARG A 363 -14.34 1.43 -18.56
N LEU A 364 -15.21 1.48 -17.56
CA LEU A 364 -16.65 1.54 -17.77
C LEU A 364 -17.22 2.96 -17.74
N LEU A 365 -16.65 3.85 -16.92
CA LEU A 365 -17.17 5.19 -16.65
C LEU A 365 -16.06 6.23 -16.78
N PRO A 366 -15.87 6.83 -17.97
CA PRO A 366 -14.95 7.95 -18.14
C PRO A 366 -15.18 9.05 -17.10
N ASP A 367 -14.10 9.70 -16.66
CA ASP A 367 -14.12 10.85 -15.73
C ASP A 367 -14.70 10.57 -14.32
N TRP A 368 -14.91 9.30 -13.94
CA TRP A 368 -15.41 8.89 -12.61
C TRP A 368 -14.61 9.50 -11.43
N LYS A 369 -13.31 9.76 -11.63
CA LYS A 369 -12.41 10.33 -10.62
C LYS A 369 -12.77 11.76 -10.22
N GLU A 370 -13.50 12.50 -11.06
CA GLU A 370 -14.00 13.85 -10.71
C GLU A 370 -15.08 13.79 -9.63
N GLN A 371 -15.77 12.66 -9.51
CA GLN A 371 -16.89 12.46 -8.59
C GLN A 371 -16.50 11.62 -7.36
N ALA A 372 -15.51 10.74 -7.49
CA ALA A 372 -15.16 9.73 -6.48
C ALA A 372 -14.70 10.28 -5.12
N LEU A 373 -14.31 11.57 -5.05
CA LEU A 373 -13.93 12.21 -3.79
C LEU A 373 -15.01 13.17 -3.25
N ALA A 374 -16.16 13.26 -3.91
CA ALA A 374 -17.30 14.02 -3.40
C ALA A 374 -17.91 13.34 -2.17
N ASP A 375 -18.64 14.12 -1.39
CA ASP A 375 -19.39 13.61 -0.25
C ASP A 375 -20.45 12.61 -0.71
N ASP A 376 -20.65 11.55 0.08
CA ASP A 376 -21.67 10.50 -0.13
C ASP A 376 -21.62 9.72 -1.47
N VAL A 377 -20.56 9.86 -2.28
CA VAL A 377 -20.35 9.05 -3.50
C VAL A 377 -19.49 7.83 -3.19
N PHE A 378 -19.95 6.59 -3.42
CA PHE A 378 -19.12 5.39 -3.24
C PHE A 378 -18.80 4.70 -4.57
N LEU A 379 -17.76 3.85 -4.56
CA LEU A 379 -17.29 3.16 -5.77
C LEU A 379 -18.38 2.26 -6.38
N GLU A 380 -19.17 1.61 -5.53
CA GLU A 380 -20.27 0.76 -5.98
C GLU A 380 -21.40 1.57 -6.63
N ASP A 381 -21.71 2.78 -6.15
CA ASP A 381 -22.74 3.64 -6.77
C ASP A 381 -22.31 4.12 -8.16
N LEU A 382 -21.02 4.46 -8.31
CA LEU A 382 -20.44 4.81 -9.60
C LEU A 382 -20.46 3.60 -10.54
N LEU A 383 -20.19 2.39 -10.03
CA LEU A 383 -20.20 1.18 -10.84
C LEU A 383 -21.62 0.78 -11.27
N GLU A 384 -22.61 0.95 -10.39
CA GLU A 384 -24.04 0.79 -10.72
C GLU A 384 -24.44 1.74 -11.86
N THR A 385 -24.04 3.00 -11.77
CA THR A 385 -24.26 4.01 -12.82
C THR A 385 -23.63 3.57 -14.14
N ALA A 386 -22.36 3.16 -14.10
CA ALA A 386 -21.62 2.72 -15.27
C ALA A 386 -22.30 1.53 -15.98
N VAL A 387 -22.70 0.51 -15.21
CA VAL A 387 -23.38 -0.68 -15.73
C VAL A 387 -24.74 -0.31 -16.34
N ALA A 388 -25.51 0.57 -15.69
CA ALA A 388 -26.81 1.00 -16.20
C ALA A 388 -26.70 1.77 -17.52
N GLU A 389 -25.70 2.65 -17.67
CA GLU A 389 -25.45 3.39 -18.92
C GLU A 389 -25.17 2.44 -20.08
N ARG A 390 -24.28 1.46 -19.88
CA ARG A 390 -23.93 0.46 -20.91
C ARG A 390 -25.09 -0.42 -21.31
N GLN A 391 -25.96 -0.79 -20.38
CA GLN A 391 -27.19 -1.54 -20.70
C GLN A 391 -28.21 -0.72 -21.49
N SER A 392 -28.22 0.59 -21.28
CA SER A 392 -29.07 1.51 -22.04
C SER A 392 -28.50 1.87 -23.42
N GLY A 393 -27.30 1.38 -23.77
CA GLY A 393 -26.60 1.68 -25.02
C GLY A 393 -26.04 3.11 -25.08
N ARG A 394 -25.80 3.72 -23.92
CA ARG A 394 -25.20 5.04 -23.79
C ARG A 394 -23.69 4.97 -23.54
#